data_AF-A0A3M7Q5T1-F1
#
_entry.id   AF-A0A3M7Q5T1-F1
#
_cell.length_a   1.000
_cell.length_b   1.000
_cell.length_c   1.000
_cell.angle_alpha   90.00
_cell.angle_beta   90.00
_cell.angle_gamma   90.00
#
_symmetry.space_group_name_H-M   'P 1'
#
loop_
_entity.id
_entity.type
_entity.pdbx_description
1 polymer ?
#
loop_
_entity_poly.entity_id
_entity_poly.type
_entity_poly.pdbx_seq_one_letter_code
_entity_poly.pdbx_strand_id
1 'polypeptide(L)'
;CLKNELGALYKNLNVSIIVYADDIILISPVDSNLQMLLDICGSYGNKWRIKFNPNKTKVVYFGTQLFKSVFHLNGSELEEAN
;
A
#
# COMPACT_ATOMS: atom_id res chain seq x y z
N CYS A 1 -14.52 -9.82 -9.73
CA CYS A 1 -13.66 -10.13 -8.56
C CYS A 1 -12.61 -9.02 -8.48
N LEU A 2 -12.93 -7.85 -7.94
CA LEU A 2 -12.75 -7.50 -6.53
C LEU A 2 -13.92 -6.61 -6.08
N LYS A 3 -14.66 -7.07 -5.08
CA LYS A 3 -15.84 -6.41 -4.50
C LYS A 3 -15.50 -5.40 -3.41
N ASN A 4 -14.21 -5.10 -3.22
CA ASN A 4 -13.75 -4.33 -2.08
C ASN A 4 -13.12 -3.04 -2.62
N GLU A 5 -13.77 -1.92 -2.36
CA GLU A 5 -13.28 -0.56 -2.57
C GLU A 5 -12.14 -0.27 -1.58
N LEU A 6 -10.98 -0.92 -1.80
CA LEU A 6 -9.85 -0.89 -0.87
C LEU A 6 -9.15 0.47 -0.82
N GLY A 7 -9.23 1.25 -1.90
CA GLY A 7 -8.55 2.52 -2.05
C GLY A 7 -9.26 3.70 -1.38
N ALA A 8 -8.64 4.87 -1.47
CA ALA A 8 -9.27 6.11 -1.02
C ALA A 8 -10.35 6.57 -2.01
N LEU A 9 -11.50 6.99 -1.49
CA LEU A 9 -12.58 7.54 -2.31
C LEU A 9 -12.27 9.01 -2.64
N TYR A 10 -12.07 9.30 -3.91
CA TYR A 10 -11.96 10.66 -4.45
C TYR A 10 -13.11 10.91 -5.42
N LYS A 11 -14.07 11.75 -5.02
CA LYS A 11 -15.36 11.91 -5.72
C LYS A 11 -16.06 10.55 -5.85
N ASN A 12 -16.21 10.04 -7.07
CA ASN A 12 -16.81 8.74 -7.37
C ASN A 12 -15.76 7.72 -7.84
N LEU A 13 -14.47 7.98 -7.58
CA LEU A 13 -13.37 7.11 -7.97
C LEU A 13 -12.72 6.52 -6.73
N ASN A 14 -12.64 5.19 -6.67
CA ASN A 14 -11.82 4.51 -5.67
C ASN A 14 -10.37 4.44 -6.19
N VAL A 15 -9.48 5.19 -5.56
CA VAL A 15 -8.06 5.29 -5.93
C VAL A 15 -7.23 4.48 -4.95
N SER A 16 -6.82 3.28 -5.37
CA SER A 16 -5.98 2.39 -4.55
C SER A 16 -4.50 2.53 -4.85
N ILE A 17 -4.16 2.98 -6.06
CA ILE A 17 -2.79 3.01 -6.56
C ILE A 17 -2.57 4.18 -7.51
N ILE A 18 -1.40 4.82 -7.41
CA ILE A 18 -0.87 5.79 -8.36
C ILE A 18 0.51 5.30 -8.76
N VAL A 19 0.78 5.18 -10.06
CA VAL A 19 2.05 4.71 -10.59
C VAL A 19 2.65 5.78 -11.48
N TYR A 20 3.92 6.09 -11.27
CA TYR A 20 4.68 7.00 -12.10
C TYR A 20 6.10 6.45 -12.30
N ALA A 21 6.39 5.97 -13.51
CA ALA A 21 7.62 5.24 -13.83
C ALA A 21 7.85 4.06 -12.86
N ASP A 22 8.94 4.08 -12.08
CA ASP A 22 9.29 3.09 -11.07
C ASP A 22 8.71 3.38 -9.68
N ASP A 23 8.19 4.60 -9.45
CA ASP A 23 7.56 4.98 -8.20
C ASP A 23 6.08 4.57 -8.17
N ILE A 24 5.68 3.96 -7.06
CA ILE A 24 4.32 3.48 -6.81
C ILE A 24 3.85 3.99 -5.45
N ILE A 25 2.66 4.57 -5.42
CA ILE A 25 1.98 5.01 -4.21
C ILE A 25 0.71 4.16 -4.05
N LEU A 26 0.56 3.54 -2.89
CA LEU A 26 -0.67 2.86 -2.48
C LEU A 26 -1.41 3.73 -1.46
N ILE A 27 -2.72 3.85 -1.60
CA ILE A 27 -3.54 4.72 -0.76
C ILE A 27 -4.76 3.96 -0.30
N SER A 28 -5.04 4.00 1.00
CA SER A 28 -6.23 3.42 1.61
C SER A 28 -6.62 4.22 2.86
N PRO A 29 -7.92 4.39 3.15
CA PRO A 29 -8.39 5.03 4.38
C PRO A 29 -8.36 4.08 5.59
N VAL A 30 -8.11 2.79 5.37
CA VAL A 30 -8.11 1.74 6.39
C VAL A 30 -6.82 0.94 6.32
N ASP A 31 -6.17 0.76 7.46
CA ASP A 31 -4.87 0.08 7.58
C ASP A 31 -4.93 -1.36 7.04
N SER A 32 -5.94 -2.14 7.42
CA SER A 32 -6.08 -3.53 6.92
C SER A 32 -6.19 -3.59 5.40
N ASN A 33 -6.88 -2.63 4.78
CA ASN A 33 -6.97 -2.51 3.33
C ASN A 33 -5.62 -2.14 2.70
N LEU A 34 -4.82 -1.28 3.35
CA LEU A 34 -3.47 -0.96 2.87
C LEU A 34 -2.57 -2.20 2.87
N GLN A 35 -2.63 -3.02 3.92
CA GLN A 35 -1.91 -4.30 3.96
C GLN A 35 -2.35 -5.23 2.83
N MET A 36 -3.66 -5.33 2.56
CA MET A 36 -4.15 -6.11 1.42
C MET A 36 -3.61 -5.58 0.08
N LEU A 37 -3.50 -4.26 -0.10
CA LEU A 37 -2.91 -3.67 -1.30
C LEU A 37 -1.41 -4.02 -1.43
N LEU A 38 -0.66 -4.00 -0.31
CA LEU A 38 0.74 -4.43 -0.27
C LEU A 38 0.88 -5.91 -0.65
N ASP A 39 0.01 -6.79 -0.14
CA ASP A 39 0.02 -8.22 -0.45
C ASP A 39 -0.28 -8.49 -1.93
N ILE A 40 -1.22 -7.75 -2.51
CA ILE A 40 -1.55 -7.80 -3.94
C ILE A 40 -0.34 -7.33 -4.75
N CYS A 41 0.28 -6.20 -4.39
CA CYS A 41 1.48 -5.71 -5.05
C CYS A 41 2.63 -6.72 -4.95
N GLY A 42 2.93 -7.25 -3.77
CA GLY A 42 3.96 -8.26 -3.56
C GLY A 42 3.73 -9.51 -4.41
N SER A 43 2.49 -10.03 -4.43
CA SER A 43 2.11 -11.17 -5.26
C SER A 43 2.24 -10.89 -6.76
N TYR A 44 1.84 -9.71 -7.19
CA TYR A 44 1.99 -9.25 -8.58
C TYR A 44 3.47 -9.14 -8.94
N GLY A 45 4.29 -8.52 -8.09
CA GLY A 45 5.72 -8.39 -8.31
C GLY A 45 6.42 -9.73 -8.39
N ASN A 46 6.08 -10.68 -7.51
CA ASN A 46 6.61 -12.03 -7.57
C ASN A 46 6.28 -12.74 -8.90
N LYS A 47 5.03 -12.59 -9.37
CA LYS A 47 4.59 -13.17 -10.66
C LYS A 47 5.35 -12.59 -11.85
N TRP A 48 5.59 -11.28 -11.84
CA TRP A 48 6.20 -10.56 -12.97
C TRP A 48 7.69 -10.24 -12.78
N ARG A 49 8.32 -10.82 -11.75
CA ARG A 49 9.72 -10.61 -11.38
C ARG A 49 10.08 -9.14 -11.10
N ILE A 50 9.11 -8.36 -10.61
CA ILE A 50 9.32 -7.00 -10.09
C ILE A 50 9.74 -7.12 -8.63
N LYS A 51 10.87 -6.50 -8.27
CA LYS A 51 11.38 -6.46 -6.90
C LYS A 51 11.12 -5.09 -6.29
N PHE A 52 10.20 -5.03 -5.33
CA PHE A 52 10.06 -3.87 -4.46
C PHE A 52 11.19 -3.86 -3.43
N ASN A 53 11.63 -2.66 -3.02
CA ASN A 53 12.69 -2.48 -2.03
C ASN A 53 12.10 -2.00 -0.70
N PRO A 54 11.90 -2.88 0.29
CA PRO A 54 11.30 -2.52 1.58
C PRO A 54 12.03 -1.38 2.29
N ASN A 55 13.34 -1.26 2.12
CA ASN A 55 14.13 -0.21 2.78
C ASN A 55 13.84 1.19 2.20
N LYS A 56 13.51 1.26 0.90
CA LYS A 56 13.12 2.51 0.22
C LYS A 56 11.62 2.79 0.35
N THR A 57 10.80 1.76 0.53
CA THR A 57 9.36 1.90 0.73
C THR A 57 9.07 2.41 2.15
N LYS A 58 8.28 3.47 2.26
CA LYS A 58 7.86 4.04 3.53
C LYS A 58 6.33 4.08 3.64
N VAL A 59 5.82 3.95 4.85
CA VAL A 59 4.41 4.17 5.16
C VAL A 59 4.23 5.58 5.71
N VAL A 60 3.23 6.30 5.20
CA VAL A 60 2.90 7.66 5.62
C VAL A 60 1.44 7.67 6.08
N TYR A 61 1.19 8.23 7.26
CA TYR A 61 -0.15 8.43 7.78
C TYR A 61 -0.57 9.89 7.61
N PHE A 62 -1.81 10.09 7.16
CA PHE A 62 -2.41 11.41 7.09
C PHE A 62 -3.50 11.52 8.16
N GLY A 63 -3.30 12.42 9.14
CA GLY A 63 -4.26 12.68 10.22
C GLY A 63 -3.80 12.12 11.57
N THR A 64 -4.73 12.10 12.54
CA THR A 64 -4.45 11.61 13.90
C THR A 64 -4.52 10.09 13.93
N GLN A 65 -3.42 9.46 14.31
CA GLN A 65 -3.37 8.02 14.47
C GLN A 65 -3.59 7.62 15.94
N LEU A 66 -4.63 6.82 16.18
CA LEU A 66 -4.95 6.32 17.52
C LEU A 66 -4.19 5.02 17.85
N PHE A 67 -3.86 4.22 16.83
CA PHE A 67 -3.20 2.93 16.97
C PHE A 67 -2.12 2.78 15.91
N LYS A 68 -0.96 2.26 16.31
CA LYS A 68 0.14 1.97 15.39
C LYS A 68 -0.11 0.64 14.68
N SER A 69 -0.10 0.66 13.35
CA SER A 69 -0.17 -0.53 12.51
C SER A 69 1.22 -0.86 11.95
N VAL A 70 1.52 -2.16 11.88
CA VAL A 70 2.76 -2.68 11.30
C VAL A 70 2.45 -3.25 9.93
N PHE A 71 3.16 -2.78 8.92
CA PHE A 71 2.96 -3.19 7.54
C PHE A 71 4.11 -4.05 7.04
N HIS A 72 3.77 -5.02 6.19
CA HIS A 72 4.74 -5.94 5.62
C HIS A 72 4.64 -5.96 4.09
N LEU A 73 5.79 -6.04 3.42
CA LEU A 73 5.91 -6.23 1.98
C LEU A 73 6.85 -7.39 1.71
N ASN A 74 6.34 -8.46 1.07
CA ASN A 74 7.10 -9.69 0.82
C ASN A 74 7.77 -10.29 2.08
N GLY A 75 7.12 -10.13 3.24
CA GLY A 75 7.63 -10.63 4.53
C GLY A 75 8.61 -9.70 5.25
N SER A 76 9.00 -8.57 4.65
CA SER A 76 9.79 -7.53 5.32
C SER A 76 8.88 -6.46 5.91
N GLU A 77 9.12 -6.07 7.16
CA GLU A 77 8.44 -4.94 7.80
C GLU A 77 8.82 -3.62 7.11
N LEU A 78 7.84 -2.72 6.97
CA LEU A 78 8.02 -1.40 6.39
C LEU A 78 8.21 -0.34 7.47
N GLU A 79 9.14 0.58 7.24
CA GLU A 79 9.36 1.72 8.12
C GLU A 79 8.33 2.83 7.87
N GLU A 80 7.93 3.49 8.94
CA GLU A 80 7.11 4.69 8.90
C GLU A 80 7.98 5.91 8.56
N ALA A 81 7.47 6.82 7.73
CA ALA A 81 8.15 8.09 7.47
C ALA A 81 7.96 9.04 8.67
N ASN A 82 9.05 9.68 9.10
CA ASN A 82 9.03 10.70 10.15
C ASN A 82 8.43 12.03 9.67
#